data_AF-A0A521UG85-F1
#
_entry.id   AF-A0A521UG85-F1
#
_cell.length_a   1.000
_cell.length_b   1.000
_cell.length_c   1.000
_cell.angle_alpha   90.00
_cell.angle_beta   90.00
_cell.angle_gamma   90.00
#
_symmetry.space_group_name_H-M   'P 1'
#
loop_
_entity.id
_entity.type
_entity.pdbx_description
1 polymer ?
#
loop_
_entity_poly.entity_id
_entity_poly.type
_entity_poly.pdbx_seq_one_letter_code
_entity_poly.pdbx_strand_id
1 'polypeptide(L)'
;MTAPAPPRTPPSLRHVALPVALSLAALAAWLLWPRSLPPEPPLPRPTAPSTPTALPLSPPPSRPAPPPPSAVADVPAAAVAAAAPLASDASAPRVVLRGPWGDGPGQFGRRAASEGSPEAPNSLAIDASGDVAVLDQVNRRVQRFRDGRFVGSLPLPNEAAQDLATASDGRVAVLDRLGDPSLTLFDAAGRPSRTVPLVGGPISEGGAVTGLFAASDGLYVEREHRELVRLTDARGEPDPSRTTLWGRPGRDGATLLRASIADRPRGMVTVSAAARATGAMDWSRTVTLDGAILHLVLLDGDRHGRVYLGAVAGRELGGAITEPRTLVVRFDRAGVPVATLRLPAPPEADELFRPLAIDDEGHVFALSPGADGLSLVEYSFPD
;
A
#
# COMPACT_ATOMS: atom_id res chain seq x y z
N MET A 1 -29.58 65.80 -4.57
CA MET A 1 -30.26 65.98 -3.27
C MET A 1 -31.41 64.99 -3.22
N THR A 2 -31.24 63.91 -2.48
CA THR A 2 -32.22 62.83 -2.29
C THR A 2 -32.06 62.34 -0.85
N ALA A 3 -33.20 62.25 -0.15
CA ALA A 3 -33.34 62.13 1.30
C ALA A 3 -32.81 60.79 1.87
N PRO A 4 -32.44 60.74 3.17
CA PRO A 4 -32.02 59.51 3.82
C PRO A 4 -33.20 58.56 4.06
N ALA A 5 -32.94 57.25 3.93
CA ALA A 5 -33.92 56.17 4.13
C ALA A 5 -34.30 56.00 5.63
N PRO A 6 -35.53 55.57 5.94
CA PRO A 6 -35.98 55.35 7.32
C PRO A 6 -35.38 54.08 7.94
N PRO A 7 -35.33 53.98 9.29
CA PRO A 7 -34.72 52.86 9.98
C PRO A 7 -35.52 51.56 9.83
N ARG A 8 -34.80 50.43 9.64
CA ARG A 8 -35.39 49.09 9.57
C ARG A 8 -35.77 48.61 10.98
N THR A 9 -37.04 48.29 11.20
CA THR A 9 -37.53 47.54 12.36
C THR A 9 -37.02 46.10 12.34
N PRO A 10 -36.57 45.53 13.48
CA PRO A 10 -36.19 44.11 13.54
C PRO A 10 -37.42 43.20 13.42
N PRO A 11 -37.29 42.00 12.83
CA PRO A 11 -38.41 41.07 12.68
C PRO A 11 -38.93 40.58 14.04
N SER A 12 -40.25 40.48 14.17
CA SER A 12 -40.92 40.00 15.37
C SER A 12 -40.59 38.53 15.67
N LEU A 13 -40.27 38.22 16.92
CA LEU A 13 -39.95 36.89 17.50
C LEU A 13 -41.05 35.81 17.36
N ARG A 14 -42.14 36.07 16.63
CA ARG A 14 -43.29 35.15 16.52
C ARG A 14 -43.13 34.04 15.47
N HIS A 15 -42.11 34.08 14.61
CA HIS A 15 -41.93 33.09 13.54
C HIS A 15 -40.84 32.03 13.79
N VAL A 16 -40.14 32.07 14.92
CA VAL A 16 -39.11 31.05 15.27
C VAL A 16 -39.61 30.04 16.32
N ALA A 17 -40.67 30.36 17.06
CA ALA A 17 -41.16 29.49 18.14
C ALA A 17 -41.96 28.26 17.66
N LEU A 18 -42.66 28.34 16.52
CA LEU A 18 -43.49 27.24 16.03
C LEU A 18 -42.70 26.02 15.50
N PRO A 19 -41.63 26.17 14.67
CA PRO A 19 -40.91 25.01 14.15
C PRO A 19 -40.05 24.30 15.21
N VAL A 20 -39.59 25.02 16.25
CA VAL A 20 -38.81 24.44 17.36
C VAL A 20 -39.70 23.64 18.32
N ALA A 21 -40.92 24.10 18.60
CA ALA A 21 -41.86 23.39 19.45
C ALA A 21 -42.39 22.08 18.80
N LEU A 22 -42.62 22.07 17.48
CA LEU A 22 -43.02 20.88 16.74
C LEU A 22 -41.90 19.81 16.67
N SER A 23 -40.64 20.25 16.59
CA SER A 23 -39.48 19.35 16.53
C SER A 23 -39.19 18.67 17.88
N LEU A 24 -39.36 19.39 18.99
CA LEU A 24 -39.18 18.83 20.34
C LEU A 24 -40.34 17.89 20.74
N ALA A 25 -41.58 18.16 20.28
CA ALA A 25 -42.72 17.27 20.49
C ALA A 25 -42.57 15.94 19.72
N ALA A 26 -42.03 15.98 18.50
CA ALA A 26 -41.78 14.78 17.70
C ALA A 26 -40.65 13.90 18.30
N LEU A 27 -39.60 14.52 18.85
CA LEU A 27 -38.52 13.79 19.52
C LEU A 27 -38.97 13.16 20.85
N ALA A 28 -39.80 13.87 21.63
CA ALA A 28 -40.38 13.33 22.85
C ALA A 28 -41.37 12.19 22.57
N ALA A 29 -42.18 12.29 21.51
CA ALA A 29 -43.07 11.22 21.07
C ALA A 29 -42.32 9.98 20.57
N TRP A 30 -41.16 10.15 19.93
CA TRP A 30 -40.32 9.03 19.47
C TRP A 30 -39.58 8.34 20.62
N LEU A 31 -39.13 9.09 21.62
CA LEU A 31 -38.45 8.57 22.82
C LEU A 31 -39.42 7.86 23.78
N LEU A 32 -40.69 8.29 23.82
CA LEU A 32 -41.72 7.72 24.69
C LEU A 32 -42.61 6.68 24.00
N TRP A 33 -42.36 6.37 22.71
CA TRP A 33 -43.07 5.31 22.01
C TRP A 33 -42.62 3.95 22.54
N PRO A 34 -43.52 3.13 23.12
CA PRO A 34 -43.15 1.81 23.59
C PRO A 34 -42.73 0.95 22.40
N ARG A 35 -41.44 0.60 22.35
CA ARG A 35 -40.90 -0.34 21.37
C ARG A 35 -41.26 -1.74 21.81
N SER A 36 -42.46 -2.17 21.46
CA SER A 36 -42.81 -3.58 21.46
C SER A 36 -41.95 -4.25 20.38
N LEU A 37 -40.84 -4.86 20.77
CA LEU A 37 -40.14 -5.80 19.91
C LEU A 37 -41.13 -6.91 19.52
N PRO A 38 -41.23 -7.30 18.24
CA PRO A 38 -42.02 -8.47 17.88
C PRO A 38 -41.49 -9.68 18.66
N PRO A 39 -42.37 -10.58 19.12
CA PRO A 39 -41.93 -11.77 19.86
C PRO A 39 -40.97 -12.57 18.99
N GLU A 40 -39.86 -12.99 19.61
CA GLU A 40 -38.88 -13.88 19.02
C GLU A 40 -39.58 -15.17 18.56
N PRO A 41 -39.34 -15.67 17.32
CA PRO A 41 -39.90 -16.94 16.91
C PRO A 41 -39.38 -18.06 17.84
N PRO A 42 -40.22 -19.03 18.24
CA PRO A 42 -39.80 -20.04 19.18
C PRO A 42 -38.66 -20.86 18.61
N LEU A 43 -37.61 -21.05 19.42
CA LEU A 43 -36.54 -22.01 19.13
C LEU A 43 -37.15 -23.41 18.90
N PRO A 44 -36.75 -24.14 17.86
CA PRO A 44 -37.20 -25.50 17.67
C PRO A 44 -36.77 -26.36 18.86
N ARG A 45 -37.70 -27.13 19.43
CA ARG A 45 -37.39 -28.08 20.51
C ARG A 45 -36.38 -29.12 20.00
N PRO A 46 -35.43 -29.59 20.83
CA PRO A 46 -34.61 -30.73 20.48
C PRO A 46 -35.53 -31.96 20.31
N THR A 47 -35.64 -32.43 19.07
CA THR A 47 -36.17 -33.76 18.80
C THR A 47 -35.16 -34.78 19.32
N ALA A 48 -35.65 -35.77 20.06
CA ALA A 48 -34.88 -36.96 20.38
C ALA A 48 -34.33 -37.57 19.07
N PRO A 49 -33.11 -38.15 19.07
CA PRO A 49 -32.49 -38.64 17.86
C PRO A 49 -33.35 -39.73 17.24
N SER A 50 -33.96 -39.41 16.10
CA SER A 50 -34.51 -40.42 15.20
C SER A 50 -33.32 -41.05 14.51
N THR A 51 -33.10 -42.34 14.75
CA THR A 51 -32.09 -43.14 14.07
C THR A 51 -32.25 -42.94 12.55
N PRO A 52 -31.28 -42.33 11.84
CA PRO A 52 -31.36 -42.27 10.40
C PRO A 52 -31.06 -43.66 9.84
N THR A 53 -32.09 -44.28 9.25
CA THR A 53 -31.93 -45.33 8.25
C THR A 53 -30.94 -44.82 7.20
N ALA A 54 -29.81 -45.51 7.06
CA ALA A 54 -28.78 -45.19 6.10
C ALA A 54 -29.32 -45.30 4.68
N LEU A 55 -29.55 -44.17 4.03
CA LEU A 55 -29.55 -44.10 2.57
C LEU A 55 -28.09 -44.19 2.11
N PRO A 56 -27.78 -44.96 1.06
CA PRO A 56 -26.41 -45.12 0.59
C PRO A 56 -25.88 -43.76 0.12
N LEU A 57 -24.84 -43.28 0.81
CA LEU A 57 -24.07 -42.10 0.40
C LEU A 57 -23.46 -42.41 -0.97
N SER A 58 -23.80 -41.60 -1.97
CA SER A 58 -23.00 -41.52 -3.19
C SER A 58 -21.59 -41.05 -2.78
N PRO A 59 -20.52 -41.65 -3.33
CA PRO A 59 -19.17 -41.23 -3.01
C PRO A 59 -19.00 -39.75 -3.38
N PRO A 60 -18.24 -38.98 -2.57
CA PRO A 60 -17.95 -37.59 -2.89
C PRO A 60 -17.27 -37.51 -4.27
N PRO A 61 -17.52 -36.46 -5.07
CA PRO A 61 -16.79 -36.26 -6.32
C PRO A 61 -15.30 -36.28 -6.01
N SER A 62 -14.58 -37.16 -6.70
CA SER A 62 -13.13 -37.30 -6.58
C SER A 62 -12.50 -35.93 -6.69
N ARG A 63 -11.74 -35.54 -5.65
CA ARG A 63 -10.90 -34.34 -5.66
C ARG A 63 -10.11 -34.37 -6.98
N PRO A 64 -10.14 -33.33 -7.82
CA PRO A 64 -9.27 -33.27 -8.98
C PRO A 64 -7.86 -33.56 -8.51
N ALA A 65 -7.18 -34.48 -9.20
CA ALA A 65 -5.78 -34.75 -8.92
C ALA A 65 -5.04 -33.40 -8.88
N PRO A 66 -4.15 -33.18 -7.91
CA PRO A 66 -3.30 -31.99 -7.93
C PRO A 66 -2.66 -31.92 -9.32
N PRO A 67 -2.61 -30.73 -9.96
CA PRO A 67 -1.93 -30.60 -11.23
C PRO A 67 -0.51 -31.19 -11.05
N PRO A 68 0.02 -31.89 -12.07
CA PRO A 68 1.39 -32.37 -12.00
C PRO A 68 2.29 -31.19 -11.63
N PRO A 69 3.34 -31.38 -10.81
CA PRO A 69 4.25 -30.30 -10.47
C PRO A 69 4.74 -29.69 -11.78
N SER A 70 4.21 -28.51 -12.11
CA SER A 70 4.73 -27.71 -13.20
C SER A 70 6.14 -27.39 -12.80
N ALA A 71 7.09 -27.77 -13.65
CA ALA A 71 8.53 -27.70 -13.42
C ALA A 71 8.88 -26.39 -12.73
N VAL A 72 8.99 -26.44 -11.40
CA VAL A 72 9.77 -25.50 -10.64
C VAL A 72 11.16 -25.80 -11.14
N ALA A 73 11.71 -24.91 -11.97
CA ALA A 73 13.12 -24.96 -12.29
C ALA A 73 13.85 -25.15 -10.96
N ASP A 74 14.61 -26.24 -10.87
CA ASP A 74 15.29 -26.68 -9.67
C ASP A 74 15.88 -25.46 -8.94
N VAL A 75 15.34 -25.15 -7.77
CA VAL A 75 16.02 -24.22 -6.86
C VAL A 75 17.30 -24.95 -6.47
N PRO A 76 18.49 -24.41 -6.78
CA PRO A 76 19.73 -25.07 -6.41
C PRO A 76 19.72 -25.34 -4.91
N ALA A 77 20.17 -26.55 -4.52
CA ALA A 77 20.34 -26.96 -3.13
C ALA A 77 20.90 -25.80 -2.30
N ALA A 78 20.25 -25.52 -1.17
CA ALA A 78 20.47 -24.37 -0.28
C ALA A 78 21.90 -23.83 -0.35
N ALA A 79 22.11 -22.80 -1.17
CA ALA A 79 23.28 -21.96 -1.05
C ALA A 79 23.33 -21.47 0.40
N VAL A 80 24.46 -21.69 1.08
CA VAL A 80 24.67 -21.20 2.44
C VAL A 80 24.32 -19.72 2.45
N ALA A 81 23.33 -19.34 3.25
CA ALA A 81 22.88 -17.96 3.28
C ALA A 81 24.04 -17.07 3.70
N ALA A 82 24.30 -16.03 2.91
CA ALA A 82 25.26 -15.02 3.31
C ALA A 82 24.63 -14.20 4.44
N ALA A 83 25.38 -13.90 5.50
CA ALA A 83 24.93 -12.89 6.44
C ALA A 83 24.80 -11.55 5.71
N ALA A 84 23.72 -10.82 5.95
CA ALA A 84 23.68 -9.41 5.56
C ALA A 84 24.87 -8.70 6.23
N PRO A 85 25.54 -7.76 5.54
CA PRO A 85 26.51 -6.88 6.18
C PRO A 85 25.91 -6.25 7.43
N LEU A 86 26.75 -6.06 8.45
CA LEU A 86 26.30 -5.42 9.70
C LEU A 86 25.65 -4.08 9.37
N ALA A 87 24.49 -3.85 9.98
CA ALA A 87 23.75 -2.63 9.76
C ALA A 87 24.54 -1.45 10.32
N SER A 88 24.92 -0.51 9.45
CA SER A 88 25.37 0.80 9.89
C SER A 88 24.13 1.63 10.21
N ASP A 89 24.22 2.47 11.24
CA ASP A 89 23.31 3.60 11.31
C ASP A 89 23.45 4.40 10.03
N ALA A 90 22.32 4.77 9.44
CA ALA A 90 22.34 5.58 8.23
C ALA A 90 23.14 6.86 8.49
N SER A 91 23.82 7.34 7.44
CA SER A 91 24.34 8.70 7.42
C SER A 91 23.22 9.67 7.87
N ALA A 92 23.59 10.76 8.58
CA ALA A 92 22.62 11.63 9.24
C ALA A 92 21.44 11.93 8.29
N PRO A 93 20.22 11.43 8.60
CA PRO A 93 19.14 11.39 7.62
C PRO A 93 18.71 12.80 7.23
N ARG A 94 18.40 12.97 5.94
CA ARG A 94 17.95 14.26 5.41
C ARG A 94 16.43 14.31 5.41
N VAL A 95 15.85 15.33 6.04
CA VAL A 95 14.41 15.60 5.91
C VAL A 95 14.17 16.26 4.55
N VAL A 96 13.47 15.55 3.66
CA VAL A 96 13.16 16.02 2.30
C VAL A 96 12.00 17.01 2.32
N LEU A 97 10.95 16.68 3.07
CA LEU A 97 9.82 17.56 3.32
C LEU A 97 9.23 17.26 4.70
N ARG A 98 8.56 18.26 5.26
CA ARG A 98 7.78 18.17 6.49
C ARG A 98 6.53 19.03 6.37
N GLY A 99 5.41 18.50 6.78
CA GLY A 99 4.13 19.22 6.84
C GLY A 99 3.37 18.87 8.12
N PRO A 100 2.67 19.83 8.74
CA PRO A 100 1.87 19.56 9.92
C PRO A 100 0.62 18.75 9.55
N TRP A 101 -0.06 18.19 10.55
CA TRP A 101 -1.39 17.62 10.35
C TRP A 101 -2.42 18.71 9.98
N GLY A 102 -3.28 18.42 9.01
CA GLY A 102 -4.30 19.35 8.49
C GLY A 102 -4.73 18.99 7.05
N ASP A 103 -5.52 19.87 6.43
CA ASP A 103 -6.09 19.68 5.10
C ASP A 103 -5.62 20.73 4.07
N GLY A 104 -4.83 21.72 4.48
CA GLY A 104 -4.28 22.74 3.60
C GLY A 104 -3.13 22.26 2.69
N PRO A 105 -2.65 23.10 1.76
CA PRO A 105 -1.47 22.82 0.94
C PRO A 105 -0.22 22.53 1.79
N GLY A 106 0.43 21.39 1.56
CA GLY A 106 1.61 20.97 2.32
C GLY A 106 1.32 20.52 3.76
N GLN A 107 0.03 20.40 4.13
CA GLN A 107 -0.42 19.73 5.36
C GLN A 107 -0.88 18.31 5.04
N PHE A 108 -0.92 17.42 6.02
CA PHE A 108 -1.27 16.02 5.80
C PHE A 108 -2.46 15.59 6.65
N GLY A 109 -3.33 14.76 6.10
CA GLY A 109 -4.47 14.26 6.84
C GLY A 109 -4.02 13.27 7.90
N ARG A 110 -4.63 13.32 9.08
CA ARG A 110 -4.49 12.27 10.08
C ARG A 110 -5.85 12.00 10.71
N ARG A 111 -6.28 10.74 10.67
CA ARG A 111 -7.49 10.30 11.35
C ARG A 111 -7.08 9.51 12.57
N ALA A 112 -7.35 10.05 13.75
CA ALA A 112 -7.21 9.27 14.97
C ALA A 112 -8.24 8.15 14.97
N ALA A 113 -7.81 6.93 15.25
CA ALA A 113 -8.72 5.81 15.41
C ALA A 113 -9.38 5.87 16.80
N SER A 114 -10.70 5.77 16.87
CA SER A 114 -11.40 5.48 18.14
C SER A 114 -11.19 4.02 18.57
N GLU A 115 -11.03 3.13 17.58
CA GLU A 115 -10.66 1.72 17.70
C GLU A 115 -9.73 1.38 16.52
N GLY A 116 -8.54 0.82 16.76
CA GLY A 116 -7.56 0.46 15.72
C GLY A 116 -6.36 1.40 15.60
N SER A 117 -5.64 1.29 14.49
CA SER A 117 -4.46 2.09 14.13
C SER A 117 -4.88 3.42 13.52
N PRO A 118 -4.39 4.60 13.95
CA PRO A 118 -4.58 5.85 13.21
C PRO A 118 -4.26 5.73 11.73
N GLU A 119 -4.98 6.51 10.91
CA GLU A 119 -4.71 6.61 9.49
C GLU A 119 -3.93 7.88 9.19
N ALA A 120 -2.88 7.74 8.38
CA ALA A 120 -2.04 8.82 7.86
C ALA A 120 -1.67 8.49 6.40
N PRO A 121 -1.07 9.41 5.62
CA PRO A 121 -0.67 9.14 4.25
C PRO A 121 0.14 7.84 4.15
N ASN A 122 -0.31 6.91 3.32
CA ASN A 122 0.09 5.50 3.42
C ASN A 122 0.98 4.99 2.27
N SER A 123 1.18 5.79 1.22
CA SER A 123 2.02 5.46 0.06
C SER A 123 2.72 6.71 -0.49
N LEU A 124 3.90 6.51 -1.08
CA LEU A 124 4.67 7.54 -1.76
C LEU A 124 5.24 7.01 -3.09
N ALA A 125 5.50 7.91 -4.05
CA ALA A 125 6.32 7.61 -5.21
C ALA A 125 7.26 8.76 -5.52
N ILE A 126 8.39 8.42 -6.13
CA ILE A 126 9.45 9.35 -6.54
C ILE A 126 9.70 9.14 -8.01
N ASP A 127 9.60 10.21 -8.78
CA ASP A 127 9.88 10.18 -10.20
C ASP A 127 11.36 10.37 -10.52
N ALA A 128 11.73 10.22 -11.79
CA ALA A 128 13.13 10.33 -12.24
C ALA A 128 13.74 11.74 -12.06
N SER A 129 12.92 12.76 -11.78
CA SER A 129 13.41 14.11 -11.46
C SER A 129 13.58 14.35 -9.95
N GLY A 130 13.19 13.38 -9.12
CA GLY A 130 13.16 13.52 -7.66
C GLY A 130 11.91 14.22 -7.14
N ASP A 131 10.92 14.52 -8.00
CA ASP A 131 9.63 15.02 -7.54
C ASP A 131 8.90 13.90 -6.78
N VAL A 132 8.25 14.27 -5.68
CA VAL A 132 7.59 13.34 -4.76
C VAL A 132 6.08 13.46 -4.89
N ALA A 133 5.40 12.33 -5.01
CA ALA A 133 3.96 12.22 -4.84
C ALA A 133 3.65 11.47 -3.55
N VAL A 134 2.76 12.02 -2.71
CA VAL A 134 2.31 11.43 -1.44
C VAL A 134 0.81 11.18 -1.52
N LEU A 135 0.37 9.94 -1.29
CA LEU A 135 -1.04 9.57 -1.21
C LEU A 135 -1.57 9.94 0.18
N ASP A 136 -2.34 11.03 0.24
CA ASP A 136 -3.02 11.49 1.44
C ASP A 136 -4.49 11.06 1.35
N GLN A 137 -4.72 9.77 1.57
CA GLN A 137 -6.04 9.14 1.47
C GLN A 137 -7.02 9.70 2.51
N VAL A 138 -6.51 10.15 3.65
CA VAL A 138 -7.32 10.79 4.70
C VAL A 138 -8.00 12.05 4.17
N ASN A 139 -7.29 12.87 3.40
CA ASN A 139 -7.83 14.06 2.73
C ASN A 139 -8.28 13.79 1.28
N ARG A 140 -8.32 12.53 0.85
CA ARG A 140 -8.72 12.09 -0.50
C ARG A 140 -7.98 12.81 -1.63
N ARG A 141 -6.65 12.90 -1.51
CA ARG A 141 -5.81 13.57 -2.51
C ARG A 141 -4.45 12.90 -2.68
N VAL A 142 -3.79 13.15 -3.81
CA VAL A 142 -2.34 13.01 -3.94
C VAL A 142 -1.72 14.39 -3.86
N GLN A 143 -0.74 14.61 -2.99
CA GLN A 143 0.05 15.85 -2.97
C GLN A 143 1.36 15.66 -3.72
N ARG A 144 1.75 16.68 -4.51
CA ARG A 144 2.99 16.69 -5.30
C ARG A 144 3.95 17.72 -4.73
N PHE A 145 5.22 17.33 -4.65
CA PHE A 145 6.29 18.16 -4.12
C PHE A 145 7.50 18.15 -5.06
N ARG A 146 8.13 19.32 -5.20
CA ARG A 146 9.39 19.52 -5.91
C ARG A 146 10.36 20.22 -4.99
N ASP A 147 11.56 19.68 -4.85
CA ASP A 147 12.57 20.22 -3.92
C ASP A 147 12.01 20.42 -2.49
N GLY A 148 11.15 19.50 -2.05
CA GLY A 148 10.47 19.55 -0.76
C GLY A 148 9.34 20.59 -0.63
N ARG A 149 9.02 21.32 -1.71
CA ARG A 149 7.95 22.34 -1.72
C ARG A 149 6.70 21.82 -2.40
N PHE A 150 5.54 22.12 -1.84
CA PHE A 150 4.25 21.80 -2.43
C PHE A 150 4.10 22.49 -3.80
N VAL A 151 3.77 21.72 -4.85
CA VAL A 151 3.55 22.24 -6.21
C VAL A 151 2.14 21.99 -6.73
N GLY A 152 1.34 21.17 -6.04
CA GLY A 152 -0.05 20.93 -6.41
C GLY A 152 -0.64 19.68 -5.76
N SER A 153 -1.92 19.46 -6.00
CA SER A 153 -2.65 18.28 -5.51
C SER A 153 -3.60 17.74 -6.56
N LEU A 154 -3.78 16.42 -6.55
CA LEU A 154 -4.70 15.68 -7.40
C LEU A 154 -5.86 15.18 -6.54
N PRO A 155 -7.12 15.51 -6.87
CA PRO A 155 -8.26 14.96 -6.13
C PRO A 155 -8.39 13.46 -6.44
N LEU A 156 -8.58 12.63 -5.42
CA LEU A 156 -8.84 11.21 -5.62
C LEU A 156 -10.31 10.99 -5.99
N PRO A 157 -10.60 10.22 -7.06
CA PRO A 157 -11.98 9.93 -7.45
C PRO A 157 -12.65 8.92 -6.51
N ASN A 158 -11.89 8.12 -5.77
CA ASN A 158 -12.36 7.06 -4.89
C ASN A 158 -11.78 7.20 -3.48
N GLU A 159 -12.52 6.67 -2.49
CA GLU A 159 -12.15 6.75 -1.07
C GLU A 159 -11.20 5.64 -0.64
N ALA A 160 -11.10 4.57 -1.44
CA ALA A 160 -10.33 3.38 -1.14
C ALA A 160 -8.98 3.33 -1.89
N ALA A 161 -8.42 4.48 -2.28
CA ALA A 161 -7.07 4.54 -2.82
C ALA A 161 -6.03 4.03 -1.79
N GLN A 162 -5.18 3.09 -2.20
CA GLN A 162 -4.25 2.40 -1.30
C GLN A 162 -2.79 2.51 -1.72
N ASP A 163 -2.55 2.76 -3.01
CA ASP A 163 -1.20 2.82 -3.55
C ASP A 163 -1.11 3.80 -4.72
N LEU A 164 0.09 4.29 -5.01
CA LEU A 164 0.37 5.19 -6.12
C LEU A 164 1.69 4.83 -6.80
N ALA A 165 1.81 5.15 -8.08
CA ALA A 165 3.08 5.13 -8.79
C ALA A 165 3.17 6.31 -9.75
N THR A 166 4.40 6.77 -10.02
CA THR A 166 4.65 7.76 -11.06
C THR A 166 5.15 7.04 -12.32
N ALA A 167 4.44 7.20 -13.43
CA ALA A 167 4.85 6.69 -14.73
C ALA A 167 6.13 7.40 -15.22
N SER A 168 6.81 6.81 -16.21
CA SER A 168 8.05 7.34 -16.78
C SER A 168 7.91 8.73 -17.42
N ASP A 169 6.69 9.14 -17.76
CA ASP A 169 6.37 10.47 -18.29
C ASP A 169 5.89 11.48 -17.22
N GLY A 170 5.98 11.11 -15.93
CA GLY A 170 5.60 11.95 -14.80
C GLY A 170 4.11 11.93 -14.46
N ARG A 171 3.28 11.16 -15.18
CA ARG A 171 1.87 10.97 -14.78
C ARG A 171 1.77 10.18 -13.49
N VAL A 172 0.82 10.55 -12.64
CA VAL A 172 0.52 9.80 -11.43
C VAL A 172 -0.58 8.78 -11.74
N ALA A 173 -0.38 7.55 -11.28
CA ALA A 173 -1.39 6.51 -11.28
C ALA A 173 -1.74 6.13 -9.84
N VAL A 174 -3.03 5.95 -9.57
CA VAL A 174 -3.55 5.59 -8.24
C VAL A 174 -4.30 4.27 -8.33
N LEU A 175 -4.03 3.40 -7.37
CA LEU A 175 -4.64 2.09 -7.22
C LEU A 175 -5.75 2.11 -6.16
N ASP A 176 -6.95 1.71 -6.54
CA ASP A 176 -8.01 1.28 -5.61
C ASP A 176 -8.26 -0.20 -5.83
N ARG A 177 -8.15 -0.99 -4.76
CA ARG A 177 -8.32 -2.45 -4.84
C ARG A 177 -9.62 -2.96 -4.23
N LEU A 178 -10.29 -2.14 -3.43
CA LEU A 178 -11.35 -2.61 -2.52
C LEU A 178 -12.69 -1.95 -2.81
N GLY A 179 -12.71 -0.66 -3.17
CA GLY A 179 -13.93 0.08 -3.48
C GLY A 179 -14.43 -0.26 -4.88
N ASP A 180 -13.93 0.49 -5.87
CA ASP A 180 -14.10 0.15 -7.29
C ASP A 180 -12.73 -0.28 -7.83
N PRO A 181 -12.43 -1.60 -7.85
CA PRO A 181 -11.10 -2.12 -8.16
C PRO A 181 -10.59 -1.60 -9.51
N SER A 182 -9.78 -0.55 -9.48
CA SER A 182 -9.35 0.20 -10.65
C SER A 182 -7.97 0.83 -10.47
N LEU A 183 -7.34 1.11 -11.62
CA LEU A 183 -6.17 1.96 -11.74
C LEU A 183 -6.61 3.27 -12.42
N THR A 184 -6.42 4.41 -11.77
CA THR A 184 -6.72 5.73 -12.36
C THR A 184 -5.43 6.48 -12.68
N LEU A 185 -5.25 6.87 -13.94
CA LEU A 185 -4.15 7.73 -14.40
C LEU A 185 -4.59 9.19 -14.45
N PHE A 186 -3.74 10.08 -13.96
CA PHE A 186 -3.95 11.52 -13.99
C PHE A 186 -3.14 12.19 -15.11
N ASP A 187 -3.72 13.19 -15.77
CA ASP A 187 -3.00 14.05 -16.71
C ASP A 187 -2.08 15.06 -15.99
N ALA A 188 -1.25 15.78 -16.74
CA ALA A 188 -0.36 16.80 -16.19
C ALA A 188 -1.08 17.97 -15.50
N ALA A 189 -2.35 18.22 -15.87
CA ALA A 189 -3.21 19.22 -15.21
C ALA A 189 -3.87 18.68 -13.93
N GLY A 190 -3.65 17.40 -13.63
CA GLY A 190 -4.12 16.72 -12.43
C GLY A 190 -5.56 16.23 -12.48
N ARG A 191 -6.11 16.05 -13.68
CA ARG A 191 -7.45 15.49 -13.89
C ARG A 191 -7.33 13.99 -14.18
N PRO A 192 -8.29 13.17 -13.73
CA PRO A 192 -8.39 11.78 -14.17
C PRO A 192 -8.47 11.74 -15.71
N SER A 193 -7.47 11.13 -16.33
CA SER A 193 -7.38 10.98 -17.78
C SER A 193 -7.93 9.63 -18.24
N ARG A 194 -7.77 8.61 -17.40
CA ARG A 194 -8.17 7.24 -17.72
C ARG A 194 -8.33 6.41 -16.45
N THR A 195 -9.33 5.54 -16.45
CA THR A 195 -9.54 4.53 -15.42
C THR A 195 -9.59 3.16 -16.06
N VAL A 196 -8.81 2.22 -15.53
CA VAL A 196 -8.67 0.85 -16.03
C VAL A 196 -9.15 -0.11 -14.95
N PRO A 197 -10.13 -0.98 -15.23
CA PRO A 197 -10.56 -2.00 -14.27
C PRO A 197 -9.40 -2.93 -13.87
N LEU A 198 -9.22 -3.21 -12.58
CA LEU A 198 -8.22 -4.18 -12.12
C LEU A 198 -8.64 -5.60 -12.45
N VAL A 199 -9.91 -5.94 -12.18
CA VAL A 199 -10.44 -7.29 -12.39
C VAL A 199 -10.49 -7.61 -13.88
N GLY A 200 -9.93 -8.76 -14.25
CA GLY A 200 -9.84 -9.22 -15.63
C GLY A 200 -8.56 -10.03 -15.90
N GLY A 201 -8.66 -10.99 -16.82
CA GLY A 201 -7.55 -11.89 -17.14
C GLY A 201 -7.10 -12.69 -15.89
N PRO A 202 -5.83 -12.58 -15.46
CA PRO A 202 -5.32 -13.30 -14.29
C PRO A 202 -5.79 -12.72 -12.93
N ILE A 203 -6.40 -11.53 -12.90
CA ILE A 203 -6.86 -10.89 -11.65
C ILE A 203 -8.35 -11.20 -11.46
N SER A 204 -8.65 -12.14 -10.55
CA SER A 204 -10.02 -12.57 -10.23
C SER A 204 -10.77 -11.58 -9.34
N GLU A 205 -10.05 -10.87 -8.47
CA GLU A 205 -10.61 -9.88 -7.54
C GLU A 205 -9.56 -8.82 -7.20
N GLY A 206 -10.01 -7.61 -6.83
CA GLY A 206 -9.11 -6.51 -6.48
C GLY A 206 -8.27 -6.80 -5.24
N GLY A 207 -8.85 -7.47 -4.23
CA GLY A 207 -8.17 -7.84 -2.99
C GLY A 207 -6.91 -8.70 -3.16
N ALA A 208 -6.75 -9.38 -4.29
CA ALA A 208 -5.55 -10.16 -4.62
C ALA A 208 -4.36 -9.29 -5.03
N VAL A 209 -4.55 -8.01 -5.38
CA VAL A 209 -3.51 -7.13 -5.93
C VAL A 209 -2.61 -6.54 -4.84
N THR A 210 -1.37 -6.95 -4.65
CA THR A 210 -0.58 -6.48 -3.50
C THR A 210 0.17 -5.17 -3.73
N GLY A 211 0.13 -4.58 -4.93
CA GLY A 211 0.40 -3.14 -5.15
C GLY A 211 0.73 -2.77 -6.59
N LEU A 212 1.17 -1.53 -6.79
CA LEU A 212 1.31 -0.86 -8.08
C LEU A 212 2.77 -0.48 -8.39
N PHE A 213 3.20 -0.72 -9.64
CA PHE A 213 4.55 -0.43 -10.10
C PHE A 213 4.54 0.19 -11.49
N ALA A 214 5.45 1.13 -11.71
CA ALA A 214 5.70 1.71 -13.02
C ALA A 214 7.01 1.19 -13.60
N ALA A 215 7.01 0.96 -14.90
CA ALA A 215 8.20 0.72 -15.71
C ALA A 215 8.15 1.61 -16.95
N SER A 216 9.26 1.69 -17.69
CA SER A 216 9.38 2.52 -18.88
C SER A 216 8.35 2.18 -19.98
N ASP A 217 7.85 0.95 -20.00
CA ASP A 217 6.92 0.42 -20.98
C ASP A 217 5.47 0.29 -20.47
N GLY A 218 5.17 0.62 -19.20
CA GLY A 218 3.80 0.57 -18.70
C GLY A 218 3.64 0.49 -17.19
N LEU A 219 2.38 0.32 -16.76
CA LEU A 219 2.01 0.16 -15.36
C LEU A 219 1.60 -1.27 -15.08
N TYR A 220 2.08 -1.79 -13.95
CA TYR A 220 1.93 -3.17 -13.54
C TYR A 220 1.35 -3.24 -12.14
N VAL A 221 0.56 -4.26 -11.87
CA VAL A 221 0.11 -4.58 -10.52
C VAL A 221 0.63 -5.93 -10.09
N GLU A 222 1.10 -6.04 -8.86
CA GLU A 222 1.53 -7.31 -8.26
C GLU A 222 0.30 -8.06 -7.77
N ARG A 223 0.23 -9.37 -8.02
CA ARG A 223 -0.86 -10.25 -7.58
C ARG A 223 -0.30 -11.27 -6.60
N GLU A 224 -0.94 -11.39 -5.44
CA GLU A 224 -0.65 -12.39 -4.40
C GLU A 224 0.84 -12.45 -4.00
N HIS A 225 1.55 -11.31 -4.00
CA HIS A 225 3.00 -11.23 -3.75
C HIS A 225 3.86 -12.12 -4.67
N ARG A 226 3.39 -12.42 -5.88
CA ARG A 226 4.02 -13.39 -6.76
C ARG A 226 4.38 -12.82 -8.13
N GLU A 227 3.36 -12.50 -8.92
CA GLU A 227 3.50 -12.17 -10.34
C GLU A 227 2.98 -10.77 -10.61
N LEU A 228 3.55 -10.12 -11.63
CA LEU A 228 3.14 -8.78 -12.04
C LEU A 228 2.24 -8.93 -13.26
N VAL A 229 1.15 -8.17 -13.29
CA VAL A 229 0.19 -8.12 -14.39
C VAL A 229 0.23 -6.71 -14.98
N ARG A 230 0.56 -6.59 -16.27
CA ARG A 230 0.54 -5.30 -16.96
C ARG A 230 -0.90 -4.84 -17.15
N LEU A 231 -1.19 -3.61 -16.74
CA LEU A 231 -2.52 -3.01 -16.89
C LEU A 231 -2.57 -1.98 -18.01
N THR A 232 -1.47 -1.27 -18.24
CA THR A 232 -1.38 -0.28 -19.31
C THR A 232 -0.02 -0.29 -19.97
N ASP A 233 0.05 0.22 -21.19
CA ASP A 233 1.30 0.57 -21.83
C ASP A 233 1.88 1.91 -21.35
N ALA A 234 3.06 2.29 -21.88
CA ALA A 234 3.73 3.54 -21.54
C ALA A 234 2.89 4.78 -21.83
N ARG A 235 1.94 4.72 -22.77
CA ARG A 235 1.00 5.82 -23.09
C ARG A 235 -0.21 5.80 -22.16
N GLY A 236 -0.32 4.80 -21.30
CA GLY A 236 -1.45 4.56 -20.42
C GLY A 236 -2.61 3.87 -21.12
N GLU A 237 -2.45 3.36 -22.35
CA GLU A 237 -3.50 2.59 -23.00
C GLU A 237 -3.68 1.24 -22.28
N PRO A 238 -4.92 0.80 -22.00
CA PRO A 238 -5.15 -0.48 -21.33
C PRO A 238 -4.54 -1.64 -22.10
N ASP A 239 -3.91 -2.57 -21.38
CA ASP A 239 -3.39 -3.79 -21.95
C ASP A 239 -4.45 -4.91 -21.88
N PRO A 240 -5.13 -5.25 -23.00
CA PRO A 240 -6.14 -6.31 -22.99
C PRO A 240 -5.54 -7.70 -22.81
N SER A 241 -4.24 -7.88 -23.12
CA SER A 241 -3.57 -9.17 -22.97
C SER A 241 -3.26 -9.50 -21.52
N ARG A 242 -3.21 -8.48 -20.65
CA ARG A 242 -2.82 -8.61 -19.23
C ARG A 242 -1.53 -9.42 -19.07
N THR A 243 -0.53 -9.08 -19.89
CA THR A 243 0.77 -9.78 -19.91
C THR A 243 1.36 -9.89 -18.51
N THR A 244 1.81 -11.09 -18.15
CA THR A 244 2.39 -11.35 -16.83
C THR A 244 3.91 -11.36 -16.85
N LEU A 245 4.52 -10.90 -15.76
CA LEU A 245 5.95 -10.99 -15.52
C LEU A 245 6.21 -11.79 -14.24
N TRP A 246 7.29 -12.57 -14.23
CA TRP A 246 7.71 -13.37 -13.09
C TRP A 246 8.09 -12.52 -11.85
N GLY A 247 8.47 -11.27 -12.05
CA GLY A 247 8.90 -10.36 -10.99
C GLY A 247 8.69 -8.89 -11.35
N ARG A 248 9.06 -8.02 -10.43
CA ARG A 248 8.97 -6.56 -10.54
C ARG A 248 10.04 -6.02 -11.48
N PRO A 249 9.70 -5.22 -12.50
CA PRO A 249 10.72 -4.52 -13.29
C PRO A 249 11.57 -3.60 -12.39
N GLY A 250 12.89 -3.72 -12.47
CA GLY A 250 13.82 -2.77 -11.88
C GLY A 250 13.86 -1.46 -12.66
N ARG A 251 14.33 -0.38 -12.01
CA ARG A 251 14.45 0.96 -12.63
C ARG A 251 15.48 1.03 -13.75
N ASP A 252 16.43 0.09 -13.80
CA ASP A 252 17.36 -0.07 -14.92
C ASP A 252 16.69 -0.53 -16.23
N GLY A 253 15.42 -0.95 -16.16
CA GLY A 253 14.63 -1.44 -17.28
C GLY A 253 15.02 -2.83 -17.79
N ALA A 254 16.09 -3.42 -17.26
CA ALA A 254 16.71 -4.64 -17.75
C ALA A 254 16.51 -5.83 -16.81
N THR A 255 16.20 -5.60 -15.53
CA THR A 255 16.08 -6.65 -14.52
C THR A 255 14.65 -6.85 -14.03
N LEU A 256 14.30 -8.10 -13.70
CA LEU A 256 13.10 -8.47 -12.95
C LEU A 256 13.52 -8.95 -11.56
N LEU A 257 12.85 -8.43 -10.54
CA LEU A 257 13.17 -8.65 -9.13
C LEU A 257 12.09 -9.46 -8.44
N ARG A 258 12.50 -10.38 -7.57
CA ARG A 258 11.61 -11.09 -6.67
C ARG A 258 12.28 -11.34 -5.33
N ALA A 259 11.49 -11.30 -4.27
CA ALA A 259 11.92 -11.72 -2.95
C ALA A 259 10.90 -12.67 -2.32
N SER A 260 11.38 -13.59 -1.48
CA SER A 260 10.55 -14.50 -0.71
C SER A 260 11.20 -14.79 0.63
N ILE A 261 10.40 -14.87 1.68
CA ILE A 261 10.87 -15.28 3.00
C ILE A 261 11.18 -16.78 2.95
N ALA A 262 12.44 -17.14 3.18
CA ALA A 262 12.90 -18.53 3.21
C ALA A 262 12.74 -19.15 4.60
N ASP A 263 13.07 -18.40 5.66
CA ASP A 263 12.91 -18.81 7.05
C ASP A 263 12.65 -17.56 7.90
N ARG A 264 11.41 -17.42 8.38
CA ARG A 264 10.95 -16.21 9.08
C ARG A 264 11.64 -16.01 10.44
N PRO A 265 11.65 -16.99 11.38
CA PRO A 265 12.34 -16.86 12.66
C PRO A 265 13.85 -16.64 12.51
N ARG A 266 14.48 -17.24 11.49
CA ARG A 266 15.92 -17.07 11.24
C ARG A 266 16.29 -15.83 10.43
N GLY A 267 15.34 -15.01 10.03
CA GLY A 267 15.63 -13.80 9.26
C GLY A 267 16.09 -14.06 7.83
N MET A 268 15.81 -15.23 7.26
CA MET A 268 16.32 -15.61 5.94
C MET A 268 15.36 -15.17 4.82
N VAL A 269 15.87 -14.40 3.87
CA VAL A 269 15.15 -13.95 2.67
C VAL A 269 15.92 -14.36 1.43
N THR A 270 15.24 -14.99 0.47
CA THR A 270 15.78 -15.21 -0.87
C THR A 270 15.41 -14.02 -1.75
N VAL A 271 16.43 -13.38 -2.34
CA VAL A 271 16.30 -12.32 -3.34
C VAL A 271 16.82 -12.87 -4.66
N SER A 272 16.10 -12.59 -5.74
CA SER A 272 16.41 -13.11 -7.06
C SER A 272 16.26 -12.01 -8.11
N ALA A 273 17.18 -11.98 -9.06
CA ALA A 273 17.17 -11.12 -10.22
C ALA A 273 17.23 -11.96 -11.49
N ALA A 274 16.42 -11.59 -12.48
CA ALA A 274 16.38 -12.23 -13.79
C ALA A 274 16.42 -11.20 -14.91
N ALA A 275 17.03 -11.55 -16.04
CA ALA A 275 17.05 -10.71 -17.22
C ALA A 275 15.63 -10.55 -17.76
N ARG A 276 15.15 -9.31 -17.86
CA ARG A 276 13.77 -9.00 -18.28
C ARG A 276 13.46 -9.48 -19.70
N ALA A 277 14.42 -9.37 -20.60
CA ALA A 277 14.23 -9.72 -22.01
C ALA A 277 14.03 -11.22 -22.24
N THR A 278 14.65 -12.07 -21.42
CA THR A 278 14.67 -13.53 -21.62
C THR A 278 13.98 -14.30 -20.51
N GLY A 279 13.75 -13.69 -19.35
CA GLY A 279 13.33 -14.37 -18.12
C GLY A 279 14.40 -15.25 -17.50
N ALA A 280 15.63 -15.26 -18.03
CA ALA A 280 16.72 -16.07 -17.51
C ALA A 280 17.16 -15.55 -16.13
N MET A 281 17.31 -16.44 -15.17
CA MET A 281 17.78 -16.09 -13.83
C MET A 281 19.24 -15.66 -13.89
N ASP A 282 19.54 -14.42 -13.50
CA ASP A 282 20.90 -13.90 -13.41
C ASP A 282 21.55 -14.36 -12.10
N TRP A 283 20.81 -14.19 -11.00
CA TRP A 283 21.22 -14.68 -9.69
C TRP A 283 20.04 -14.86 -8.74
N SER A 284 20.23 -15.79 -7.79
CA SER A 284 19.36 -15.99 -6.64
C SER A 284 20.24 -16.16 -5.40
N ARG A 285 19.91 -15.43 -4.33
CA ARG A 285 20.75 -15.30 -3.13
C ARG A 285 19.87 -15.31 -1.90
N THR A 286 20.20 -16.16 -0.94
CA THR A 286 19.58 -16.10 0.38
C THR A 286 20.47 -15.28 1.30
N VAL A 287 19.89 -14.25 1.91
CA VAL A 287 20.54 -13.40 2.91
C VAL A 287 19.89 -13.63 4.26
N THR A 288 20.70 -13.62 5.32
CA THR A 288 20.23 -13.64 6.71
C THR A 288 20.26 -12.25 7.30
N LEU A 289 19.10 -11.73 7.69
CA LEU A 289 18.91 -10.47 8.39
C LEU A 289 19.17 -10.62 9.90
N ASP A 290 19.52 -9.53 10.56
CA ASP A 290 19.60 -9.49 12.02
C ASP A 290 18.18 -9.45 12.62
N GLY A 291 17.63 -10.62 12.93
CA GLY A 291 16.34 -10.79 13.61
C GLY A 291 15.29 -11.54 12.79
N ALA A 292 14.22 -11.95 13.46
CA ALA A 292 13.06 -12.58 12.83
C ALA A 292 12.32 -11.57 11.94
N ILE A 293 11.85 -12.02 10.77
CA ILE A 293 11.14 -11.15 9.82
C ILE A 293 9.69 -10.96 10.25
N LEU A 294 9.23 -9.72 10.33
CA LEU A 294 7.82 -9.38 10.51
C LEU A 294 7.17 -9.19 9.14
N HIS A 295 7.72 -8.28 8.33
CA HIS A 295 7.19 -7.95 7.00
C HIS A 295 8.33 -7.62 6.04
N LEU A 296 8.18 -8.00 4.76
CA LEU A 296 8.97 -7.39 3.68
C LEU A 296 8.26 -6.10 3.28
N VAL A 297 9.00 -4.99 3.29
CA VAL A 297 8.44 -3.64 3.09
C VAL A 297 9.00 -2.93 1.86
N LEU A 298 10.08 -3.46 1.27
CA LEU A 298 10.68 -2.90 0.07
C LEU A 298 11.38 -3.99 -0.75
N LEU A 299 11.20 -3.90 -2.07
CA LEU A 299 12.01 -4.60 -3.06
C LEU A 299 12.11 -3.71 -4.28
N ASP A 300 13.25 -3.11 -4.54
CA ASP A 300 13.39 -2.22 -5.69
C ASP A 300 14.81 -2.29 -6.26
N GLY A 301 15.01 -1.72 -7.43
CA GLY A 301 16.34 -1.53 -8.02
C GLY A 301 16.52 -0.09 -8.45
N ASP A 302 17.77 0.36 -8.55
CA ASP A 302 18.08 1.71 -9.04
C ASP A 302 18.47 1.69 -10.53
N ARG A 303 18.74 2.87 -11.14
CA ARG A 303 19.15 2.93 -12.56
C ARG A 303 20.49 2.25 -12.84
N HIS A 304 21.26 2.01 -11.78
CA HIS A 304 22.56 1.36 -11.86
C HIS A 304 22.42 -0.15 -11.68
N GLY A 305 21.22 -0.73 -11.62
CA GLY A 305 21.02 -2.17 -11.49
C GLY A 305 21.44 -2.75 -10.13
N ARG A 306 21.60 -1.90 -9.10
CA ARG A 306 21.71 -2.37 -7.71
C ARG A 306 20.32 -2.69 -7.19
N VAL A 307 20.23 -3.67 -6.29
CA VAL A 307 18.95 -4.16 -5.75
C VAL A 307 18.87 -3.86 -4.25
N TYR A 308 17.67 -3.50 -3.78
CA TYR A 308 17.41 -3.10 -2.41
C TYR A 308 16.28 -3.95 -1.84
N LEU A 309 16.55 -4.64 -0.73
CA LEU A 309 15.57 -5.39 0.03
C LEU A 309 15.33 -4.69 1.37
N GLY A 310 14.10 -4.27 1.65
CA GLY A 310 13.72 -3.78 2.97
C GLY A 310 12.83 -4.77 3.71
N ALA A 311 13.11 -4.98 4.99
CA ALA A 311 12.30 -5.80 5.87
C ALA A 311 12.20 -5.15 7.26
N VAL A 312 11.03 -5.26 7.87
CA VAL A 312 10.88 -5.02 9.31
C VAL A 312 11.27 -6.30 10.03
N ALA A 313 12.28 -6.21 10.89
CA ALA A 313 12.83 -7.32 11.63
C ALA A 313 12.91 -7.01 13.13
N GLY A 314 12.82 -8.05 13.95
CA GLY A 314 12.71 -7.94 15.40
C GLY A 314 13.45 -9.08 16.11
N ARG A 315 13.84 -8.86 17.37
CA ARG A 315 14.39 -9.93 18.21
C ARG A 315 13.26 -10.72 18.84
N GLU A 316 13.25 -12.02 18.66
CA GLU A 316 12.26 -12.89 19.31
C GLU A 316 12.76 -13.29 20.70
N LEU A 317 12.01 -12.92 21.75
CA LEU A 317 12.28 -13.28 23.13
C LEU A 317 11.00 -13.79 23.79
N GLY A 318 10.98 -15.07 24.19
CA GLY A 318 9.83 -15.68 24.87
C GLY A 318 8.55 -15.71 24.03
N GLY A 319 8.66 -15.75 22.69
CA GLY A 319 7.52 -15.71 21.76
C GLY A 319 6.98 -14.32 21.46
N ALA A 320 7.57 -13.26 22.04
CA ALA A 320 7.27 -11.87 21.69
C ALA A 320 8.39 -11.28 20.82
N ILE A 321 8.01 -10.41 19.89
CA ILE A 321 8.97 -9.58 19.17
C ILE A 321 9.35 -8.37 20.01
N THR A 322 10.65 -8.12 20.11
CA THR A 322 11.25 -6.98 20.80
C THR A 322 12.15 -6.21 19.83
N GLU A 323 12.30 -4.90 20.06
CA GLU A 323 13.19 -4.03 19.28
C GLU A 323 12.94 -4.10 17.75
N PRO A 324 11.72 -3.78 17.27
CA PRO A 324 11.47 -3.74 15.83
C PRO A 324 12.34 -2.66 15.18
N ARG A 325 12.93 -2.99 14.02
CA ARG A 325 13.65 -2.05 13.16
C ARG A 325 13.42 -2.37 11.69
N THR A 326 13.60 -1.38 10.84
CA THR A 326 13.61 -1.58 9.39
C THR A 326 15.06 -1.76 8.94
N LEU A 327 15.36 -2.88 8.30
CA LEU A 327 16.65 -3.17 7.68
C LEU A 327 16.51 -3.05 6.18
N VAL A 328 17.38 -2.27 5.53
CA VAL A 328 17.44 -2.17 4.07
C VAL A 328 18.80 -2.66 3.60
N VAL A 329 18.83 -3.83 2.95
CA VAL A 329 20.04 -4.45 2.40
C VAL A 329 20.21 -4.01 0.95
N ARG A 330 21.38 -3.46 0.61
CA ARG A 330 21.80 -3.16 -0.77
C ARG A 330 22.63 -4.32 -1.31
N PHE A 331 22.28 -4.77 -2.50
CA PHE A 331 23.00 -5.75 -3.29
C PHE A 331 23.64 -5.07 -4.49
N ASP A 332 24.84 -5.52 -4.87
CA ASP A 332 25.42 -5.16 -6.15
C ASP A 332 24.72 -5.89 -7.32
N ARG A 333 25.16 -5.61 -8.56
CA ARG A 333 24.60 -6.23 -9.77
C ARG A 333 24.73 -7.76 -9.81
N ALA A 334 25.69 -8.33 -9.09
CA ALA A 334 25.95 -9.77 -9.03
C ALA A 334 25.19 -10.46 -7.88
N GLY A 335 24.35 -9.69 -7.15
CA GLY A 335 23.58 -10.17 -6.01
C GLY A 335 24.41 -10.34 -4.74
N VAL A 336 25.60 -9.75 -4.65
CA VAL A 336 26.37 -9.76 -3.39
C VAL A 336 25.79 -8.69 -2.48
N PRO A 337 25.38 -9.02 -1.23
CA PRO A 337 24.94 -8.00 -0.29
C PRO A 337 26.15 -7.18 0.17
N VAL A 338 26.14 -5.87 -0.09
CA VAL A 338 27.29 -4.98 0.12
C VAL A 338 27.14 -4.04 1.31
N ALA A 339 25.90 -3.69 1.69
CA ALA A 339 25.65 -2.84 2.84
C ALA A 339 24.24 -3.06 3.40
N THR A 340 24.03 -2.72 4.68
CA THR A 340 22.72 -2.71 5.33
C THR A 340 22.51 -1.39 6.05
N LEU A 341 21.39 -0.72 5.78
CA LEU A 341 20.94 0.43 6.55
C LEU A 341 19.97 0.00 7.63
N ARG A 342 20.11 0.60 8.82
CA ARG A 342 19.12 0.54 9.90
C ARG A 342 18.30 1.82 9.92
N LEU A 343 16.99 1.69 9.75
CA LEU A 343 16.01 2.75 9.89
C LEU A 343 15.12 2.43 11.11
N PRO A 344 14.46 3.44 11.72
CA PRO A 344 13.41 3.19 12.70
C PRO A 344 12.36 2.23 12.15
N ALA A 345 11.74 1.44 13.04
CA ALA A 345 10.53 0.73 12.65
C ALA A 345 9.46 1.75 12.22
N PRO A 346 8.57 1.39 11.27
CA PRO A 346 7.37 2.18 11.05
C PRO A 346 6.63 2.33 12.38
N PRO A 347 6.05 3.51 12.67
CA PRO A 347 5.27 3.67 13.89
C PRO A 347 4.16 2.61 13.91
N GLU A 348 4.13 1.78 14.96
CA GLU A 348 3.16 0.68 15.12
C GLU A 348 1.71 1.14 15.09
N ALA A 349 1.48 2.44 15.29
CA ALA A 349 0.16 3.03 15.35
C ALA A 349 -0.42 3.37 13.98
N ASP A 350 0.36 3.70 12.94
CA ASP A 350 -0.23 4.22 11.70
C ASP A 350 -0.36 3.13 10.62
N GLU A 351 -1.54 3.00 9.99
CA GLU A 351 -1.77 2.04 8.90
C GLU A 351 -1.09 2.52 7.61
N LEU A 352 0.13 2.01 7.35
CA LEU A 352 0.94 2.33 6.17
C LEU A 352 0.98 1.14 5.20
N PHE A 353 0.86 1.41 3.89
CA PHE A 353 0.86 0.36 2.86
C PHE A 353 2.23 0.23 2.17
N ARG A 354 2.75 1.33 1.60
CA ARG A 354 4.10 1.41 1.00
C ARG A 354 4.83 2.64 1.53
N PRO A 355 5.36 2.57 2.75
CA PRO A 355 6.01 3.72 3.38
C PRO A 355 7.43 3.96 2.87
N LEU A 356 7.98 3.08 2.02
CA LEU A 356 9.35 3.17 1.51
C LEU A 356 9.39 3.24 -0.01
N ALA A 357 10.31 4.03 -0.54
CA ALA A 357 10.65 4.05 -1.97
C ALA A 357 12.18 4.17 -2.17
N ILE A 358 12.64 3.72 -3.34
CA ILE A 358 14.00 3.95 -3.84
C ILE A 358 13.93 4.91 -5.03
N ASP A 359 14.86 5.85 -5.13
CA ASP A 359 15.06 6.68 -6.32
C ASP A 359 16.05 6.05 -7.32
N ASP A 360 16.32 6.73 -8.43
CA ASP A 360 17.21 6.22 -9.46
C ASP A 360 18.69 6.16 -9.01
N GLU A 361 19.05 6.85 -7.94
CA GLU A 361 20.38 6.93 -7.33
C GLU A 361 20.61 5.87 -6.25
N GLY A 362 19.54 5.26 -5.73
CA GLY A 362 19.62 4.30 -4.63
C GLY A 362 19.47 4.90 -3.23
N HIS A 363 18.96 6.12 -3.11
CA HIS A 363 18.57 6.70 -1.83
C HIS A 363 17.25 6.07 -1.36
N VAL A 364 17.15 5.84 -0.05
CA VAL A 364 15.94 5.28 0.57
C VAL A 364 15.11 6.41 1.14
N PHE A 365 13.86 6.49 0.72
CA PHE A 365 12.90 7.46 1.25
C PHE A 365 11.87 6.76 2.11
N ALA A 366 11.60 7.32 3.30
CA ALA A 366 10.64 6.78 4.24
C ALA A 366 9.62 7.83 4.68
N LEU A 367 8.33 7.48 4.63
CA LEU A 367 7.28 8.22 5.33
C LEU A 367 7.46 8.02 6.84
N SER A 368 7.50 9.13 7.57
CA SER A 368 7.66 9.17 9.01
C SER A 368 6.57 10.06 9.62
N PRO A 369 5.40 9.48 9.94
CA PRO A 369 4.40 10.14 10.77
C PRO A 369 4.96 10.42 12.16
N GLY A 370 4.67 11.61 12.69
CA GLY A 370 5.03 12.02 14.05
C GLY A 370 3.86 12.68 14.77
N ALA A 371 4.08 13.13 16.01
CA ALA A 371 3.02 13.76 16.81
C ALA A 371 2.41 15.00 16.13
N ASP A 372 3.25 15.84 15.52
CA ASP A 372 2.84 17.15 14.99
C ASP A 372 2.63 17.20 13.46
N GLY A 373 2.97 16.12 12.75
CA GLY A 373 2.90 16.11 11.29
C GLY A 373 3.57 14.89 10.65
N LEU A 374 3.65 14.92 9.32
CA LEU A 374 4.35 13.94 8.50
C LEU A 374 5.68 14.51 8.03
N SER A 375 6.72 13.67 8.04
CA SER A 375 7.98 13.95 7.36
C SER A 375 8.26 12.88 6.31
N LEU A 376 8.91 13.26 5.21
CA LEU A 376 9.61 12.34 4.33
C LEU A 376 11.09 12.44 4.62
N VAL A 377 11.71 11.30 4.92
CA VAL A 377 13.11 11.23 5.32
C VAL A 377 13.88 10.42 4.30
N GLU A 378 14.98 10.99 3.82
CA GLU A 378 15.93 10.38 2.88
C GLU A 378 17.13 9.83 3.67
N TYR A 379 17.52 8.61 3.33
CA TYR A 379 18.65 7.90 3.88
C TYR A 379 19.59 7.46 2.76
N SER A 380 20.87 7.73 2.93
CA SER A 380 21.91 7.31 2.00
C SER A 380 22.77 6.22 2.63
N PHE A 381 23.09 5.20 1.84
CA PHE A 381 24.12 4.24 2.22
C PHE A 381 25.47 4.96 2.34
N PRO A 382 26.29 4.62 3.35
CA PRO A 382 27.66 5.10 3.39
C PRO A 382 28.42 4.63 2.15
N ASP A 383 29.35 5.48 1.70
CA ASP A 383 30.26 5.22 0.57
C ASP A 383 31.22 4.05 0.85
#